data_AF-A9KQ00-F1
#
_entry.id   AF-A9KQ00-F1
#
_cell.length_a   1.000
_cell.length_b   1.000
_cell.length_c   1.000
_cell.angle_alpha   90.00
_cell.angle_beta   90.00
_cell.angle_gamma   90.00
#
_symmetry.space_group_name_H-M   'P 1'
#
loop_
_entity.id
_entity.type
_entity.pdbx_description
1 polymer ?
#
loop_
_entity_poly.entity_id
_entity_poly.type
_entity_poly.pdbx_seq_one_letter_code
_entity_poly.pdbx_strand_id
1 'polypeptide(L)'
;MSINFRNYTNQAGITQDYYLVRNFFIKLGYCEFTYVRWDWMATHGYLDRTSVGNIGLWCEDSEVVGVATFDCSLGSAFCLTLPEYAYLKKEMLLYSEEKLSKEGKFEIVIQDKDKEFQEIAAILGYVASENRELDSIFYIEQTSTDYQLPEGFRITTMQDTFDLKQYGRVYGKGLIMS
;
A
#
# COMPACT_ATOMS: atom_id res chain seq x y z
N MET A 1 -22.91 -17.63 8.15
CA MET A 1 -21.65 -17.95 7.46
C MET A 1 -20.52 -17.63 8.42
N SER A 2 -19.42 -18.39 8.38
CA SER A 2 -18.33 -18.28 9.38
C SER A 2 -17.08 -17.74 8.72
N ILE A 3 -16.51 -16.69 9.30
CA ILE A 3 -15.20 -16.19 8.90
C ILE A 3 -14.14 -17.16 9.40
N ASN A 4 -13.22 -17.53 8.52
CA ASN A 4 -12.04 -18.34 8.84
C ASN A 4 -10.79 -17.47 8.75
N PHE A 5 -10.06 -17.36 9.85
CA PHE A 5 -8.78 -16.68 9.89
C PHE A 5 -7.63 -17.65 9.61
N ARG A 6 -6.69 -17.24 8.76
CA ARG A 6 -5.41 -17.93 8.58
C ARG A 6 -4.30 -16.95 8.20
N ASN A 7 -3.08 -17.42 8.36
CA ASN A 7 -1.89 -16.74 7.86
C ASN A 7 -1.70 -16.96 6.36
N TYR A 8 -1.04 -15.99 5.71
CA TYR A 8 -0.47 -16.12 4.39
C TYR A 8 0.66 -17.18 4.39
N THR A 9 0.96 -17.77 3.24
CA THR A 9 2.08 -18.71 3.10
C THR A 9 3.41 -18.11 3.54
N ASN A 10 4.29 -18.93 4.12
CA ASN A 10 5.66 -18.52 4.46
C ASN A 10 6.56 -18.33 3.22
N GLN A 11 6.07 -18.64 2.02
CA GLN A 11 6.80 -18.46 0.78
C GLN A 11 6.52 -17.08 0.16
N ALA A 12 7.55 -16.24 0.11
CA ALA A 12 7.49 -14.97 -0.61
C ALA A 12 7.43 -15.16 -2.14
N GLY A 13 6.92 -14.14 -2.84
CA GLY A 13 6.77 -14.14 -4.30
C GLY A 13 5.39 -14.56 -4.77
N ILE A 14 5.31 -15.00 -6.03
CA ILE A 14 4.07 -15.35 -6.71
C ILE A 14 3.65 -16.77 -6.31
N THR A 15 2.73 -16.87 -5.36
CA THR A 15 2.16 -18.12 -4.83
C THR A 15 0.65 -18.20 -5.08
N GLN A 16 -0.02 -19.26 -4.63
CA GLN A 16 -1.48 -19.31 -4.68
C GLN A 16 -2.14 -18.22 -3.83
N ASP A 17 -1.61 -17.97 -2.64
CA ASP A 17 -2.12 -16.90 -1.76
C ASP A 17 -1.91 -15.52 -2.38
N TYR A 18 -0.82 -15.32 -3.15
CA TYR A 18 -0.61 -14.07 -3.89
C TYR A 18 -1.78 -13.75 -4.80
N TYR A 19 -2.29 -14.74 -5.55
CA TYR A 19 -3.44 -14.53 -6.44
C TYR A 19 -4.74 -14.28 -5.68
N LEU A 20 -4.93 -14.94 -4.53
CA LEU A 20 -6.12 -14.72 -3.68
C LEU A 20 -6.16 -13.29 -3.14
N VAL A 21 -5.03 -12.81 -2.59
CA VAL A 21 -4.91 -11.44 -2.07
C VAL A 21 -5.01 -10.41 -3.18
N ARG A 22 -4.39 -10.67 -4.34
CA ARG A 22 -4.51 -9.80 -5.52
C ARG A 22 -5.96 -9.67 -6.00
N ASN A 23 -6.70 -10.78 -6.06
CA ASN A 23 -8.12 -10.77 -6.42
C ASN A 23 -8.95 -9.97 -5.42
N PHE A 24 -8.65 -10.08 -4.11
CA PHE A 24 -9.25 -9.24 -3.08
C PHE A 24 -9.02 -7.75 -3.34
N PHE A 25 -7.78 -7.32 -3.61
CA PHE A 25 -7.49 -5.90 -3.88
C PHE A 25 -8.15 -5.39 -5.17
N ILE A 26 -8.29 -6.23 -6.20
CA ILE A 26 -9.03 -5.87 -7.41
C ILE A 26 -10.52 -5.65 -7.08
N LYS A 27 -11.12 -6.54 -6.27
CA LYS A 27 -12.52 -6.45 -5.85
C LYS A 27 -12.76 -5.23 -4.94
N LEU A 28 -11.82 -4.94 -4.04
CA LEU A 28 -11.88 -3.78 -3.14
C LEU A 28 -11.76 -2.45 -3.90
N GLY A 29 -10.95 -2.42 -4.96
CA GLY A 29 -10.72 -1.22 -5.77
C GLY A 29 -9.73 -0.26 -5.11
N TYR A 30 -9.94 1.04 -5.32
CA TYR A 30 -9.01 2.07 -4.83
C TYR A 30 -9.10 2.24 -3.30
N CYS A 31 -7.96 2.04 -2.65
CA CYS A 31 -7.76 2.15 -1.20
C CYS A 31 -6.29 2.50 -0.90
N GLU A 32 -5.93 2.63 0.38
CA GLU A 32 -4.58 2.96 0.86
C GLU A 32 -3.52 1.90 0.48
N PHE A 33 -3.94 0.68 0.12
CA PHE A 33 -3.05 -0.36 -0.38
C PHE A 33 -3.67 -1.09 -1.58
N THR A 34 -3.30 -0.66 -2.78
CA THR A 34 -3.91 -1.15 -4.02
C THR A 34 -3.28 -2.46 -4.52
N TYR A 35 -3.94 -3.10 -5.49
CA TYR A 35 -3.37 -4.28 -6.17
C TYR A 35 -2.01 -4.00 -6.84
N VAL A 36 -1.76 -2.75 -7.26
CA VAL A 36 -0.48 -2.36 -7.87
C VAL A 36 0.62 -2.34 -6.80
N ARG A 37 0.34 -1.80 -5.62
CA ARG A 37 1.27 -1.82 -4.48
C ARG A 37 1.56 -3.26 -4.05
N TRP A 38 0.54 -4.12 -4.04
CA TRP A 38 0.70 -5.56 -3.81
C TRP A 38 1.61 -6.24 -4.85
N ASP A 39 1.34 -6.02 -6.14
CA ASP A 39 2.11 -6.61 -7.25
C ASP A 39 3.59 -6.17 -7.18
N TRP A 40 3.82 -4.89 -6.89
CA TRP A 40 5.15 -4.35 -6.66
C TRP A 40 5.81 -4.98 -5.43
N MET A 41 5.17 -4.92 -4.26
CA MET A 41 5.71 -5.43 -2.99
C MET A 41 6.11 -6.90 -3.10
N ALA A 42 5.23 -7.75 -3.65
CA ALA A 42 5.45 -9.19 -3.79
C ALA A 42 6.68 -9.55 -4.65
N THR A 43 7.09 -8.66 -5.55
CA THR A 43 8.24 -8.84 -6.45
C THR A 43 9.45 -8.00 -6.04
N HIS A 44 9.31 -7.12 -5.05
CA HIS A 44 10.33 -6.16 -4.69
C HIS A 44 11.52 -6.79 -3.96
N GLY A 45 12.73 -6.30 -4.24
CA GLY A 45 13.97 -6.79 -3.64
C GLY A 45 14.12 -6.47 -2.14
N TYR A 46 13.45 -5.43 -1.65
CA TYR A 46 13.49 -5.01 -0.24
C TYR A 46 12.42 -5.63 0.64
N LEU A 47 11.52 -6.46 0.09
CA LEU A 47 10.52 -7.15 0.90
C LEU A 47 11.20 -8.02 1.95
N ASP A 48 10.82 -7.87 3.21
CA ASP A 48 11.13 -8.81 4.27
C ASP A 48 10.37 -10.12 4.03
N ARG A 49 11.04 -11.00 3.27
CA ARG A 49 10.54 -12.32 2.89
C ARG A 49 10.32 -13.24 4.07
N THR A 50 10.93 -12.98 5.22
CA THR A 50 10.77 -13.81 6.42
C THR A 50 9.47 -13.52 7.15
N SER A 51 8.91 -12.33 6.95
CA SER A 51 7.73 -11.83 7.64
C SER A 51 6.43 -11.99 6.83
N VAL A 52 6.49 -12.43 5.57
CA VAL A 52 5.28 -12.59 4.72
C VAL A 52 4.25 -13.55 5.32
N GLY A 53 4.69 -14.54 6.09
CA GLY A 53 3.81 -15.45 6.83
C GLY A 53 2.96 -14.75 7.89
N ASN A 54 3.35 -13.56 8.33
CA ASN A 54 2.59 -12.78 9.32
C ASN A 54 1.41 -12.01 8.71
N ILE A 55 1.28 -11.98 7.38
CA ILE A 55 0.10 -11.39 6.72
C ILE A 55 -1.14 -12.21 7.13
N GLY A 56 -2.14 -11.53 7.68
CA GLY A 56 -3.38 -12.12 8.14
C GLY A 56 -4.44 -12.12 7.05
N LEU A 57 -5.13 -13.24 6.85
CA LEU A 57 -6.18 -13.41 5.86
C LEU A 57 -7.48 -13.86 6.55
N TRP A 58 -8.54 -13.08 6.37
CA TRP A 58 -9.89 -13.43 6.77
C TRP A 58 -10.64 -13.91 5.54
N CYS A 59 -11.15 -15.13 5.60
CA CYS A 59 -11.82 -15.78 4.48
C CYS A 59 -13.27 -16.12 4.79
N GLU A 60 -14.16 -15.96 3.81
CA GLU A 60 -15.51 -16.54 3.81
C GLU A 60 -15.64 -17.47 2.61
N ASP A 61 -16.01 -18.74 2.82
CA ASP A 61 -16.20 -19.76 1.77
C ASP A 61 -15.03 -19.85 0.74
N SER A 62 -13.79 -19.66 1.22
CA SER A 62 -12.52 -19.62 0.47
C SER A 62 -12.21 -18.33 -0.30
N GLU A 63 -13.08 -17.33 -0.26
CA GLU A 63 -12.77 -15.98 -0.71
C GLU A 63 -12.12 -15.18 0.41
N VAL A 64 -11.06 -14.43 0.08
CA VAL A 64 -10.48 -13.46 1.03
C VAL A 64 -11.39 -12.24 1.08
N VAL A 65 -11.85 -11.90 2.29
CA VAL A 65 -12.75 -10.77 2.57
C VAL A 65 -12.08 -9.69 3.42
N GLY A 66 -10.93 -10.02 4.02
CA GLY A 66 -10.08 -9.07 4.72
C GLY A 66 -8.61 -9.48 4.72
N VAL A 67 -7.73 -8.48 4.69
CA VAL A 67 -6.26 -8.65 4.64
C VAL A 67 -5.61 -7.68 5.63
N ALA A 68 -4.83 -8.21 6.56
CA ALA A 68 -3.90 -7.45 7.38
C ALA A 68 -2.49 -7.64 6.83
N THR A 69 -1.89 -6.58 6.28
CA THR A 69 -0.58 -6.66 5.62
C THR A 69 0.34 -5.52 6.03
N PHE A 70 1.57 -5.59 5.55
CA PHE A 70 2.61 -4.59 5.72
C PHE A 70 3.20 -4.30 4.32
N ASP A 71 4.08 -3.32 4.21
CA ASP A 71 4.78 -3.04 2.96
C ASP A 71 6.09 -3.86 2.86
N CYS A 72 7.23 -3.27 2.48
CA CYS A 72 8.50 -4.00 2.41
C CYS A 72 9.05 -4.41 3.79
N SER A 73 8.58 -3.84 4.89
CA SER A 73 9.03 -4.19 6.25
C SER A 73 7.95 -4.01 7.30
N LEU A 74 8.06 -4.75 8.41
CA LEU A 74 7.22 -4.58 9.59
C LEU A 74 7.35 -3.18 10.21
N GLY A 75 6.37 -2.81 11.05
CA GLY A 75 6.30 -1.55 11.78
C GLY A 75 5.16 -0.64 11.32
N SER A 76 4.76 -0.74 10.05
CA SER A 76 3.59 -0.04 9.50
C SER A 76 2.70 -1.06 8.81
N ALA A 77 1.42 -1.07 9.18
CA ALA A 77 0.45 -2.04 8.69
C ALA A 77 -0.74 -1.38 7.97
N PHE A 78 -1.49 -2.23 7.27
CA PHE A 78 -2.70 -1.91 6.53
C PHE A 78 -3.75 -2.97 6.88
N CYS A 79 -4.94 -2.56 7.30
CA CYS A 79 -6.06 -3.45 7.60
C CYS A 79 -7.20 -3.18 6.63
N LEU A 80 -7.35 -4.05 5.64
CA LEU A 80 -8.28 -3.86 4.53
C LEU A 80 -9.40 -4.89 4.56
N THR A 81 -10.62 -4.44 4.36
CA THR A 81 -11.83 -5.29 4.33
C THR A 81 -12.69 -4.90 3.14
N LEU A 82 -13.43 -5.87 2.58
CA LEU A 82 -14.58 -5.52 1.75
C LEU A 82 -15.61 -4.76 2.62
N PRO A 83 -16.37 -3.79 2.07
CA PRO A 83 -17.21 -2.88 2.85
C PRO A 83 -18.17 -3.57 3.83
N GLU A 84 -18.76 -4.69 3.44
CA GLU A 84 -19.70 -5.48 4.23
C GLU A 84 -19.05 -6.25 5.39
N TYR A 85 -17.71 -6.31 5.44
CA TYR A 85 -16.93 -6.93 6.51
C TYR A 85 -16.17 -5.91 7.37
N ALA A 86 -16.54 -4.62 7.33
CA ALA A 86 -15.91 -3.57 8.12
C ALA A 86 -15.84 -3.86 9.63
N TYR A 87 -16.76 -4.68 10.14
CA TYR A 87 -16.78 -5.13 11.54
C TYR A 87 -15.51 -5.92 11.96
N LEU A 88 -14.74 -6.46 11.01
CA LEU A 88 -13.47 -7.16 11.27
C LEU A 88 -12.32 -6.20 11.65
N LYS A 89 -12.42 -4.89 11.36
CA LYS A 89 -11.29 -3.97 11.50
C LYS A 89 -10.70 -3.92 12.91
N LYS A 90 -11.53 -4.07 13.95
CA LYS A 90 -11.05 -4.09 15.35
C LYS A 90 -10.14 -5.28 15.63
N GLU A 91 -10.54 -6.49 15.23
CA GLU A 91 -9.70 -7.68 15.43
C GLU A 91 -8.45 -7.65 14.54
N MET A 92 -8.57 -7.13 13.32
CA MET A 92 -7.45 -6.99 12.38
C MET A 92 -6.39 -6.02 12.91
N LEU A 93 -6.79 -4.92 13.53
CA LEU A 93 -5.88 -3.96 14.15
C LEU A 93 -5.11 -4.59 15.32
N LEU A 94 -5.80 -5.31 16.20
CA LEU A 94 -5.17 -6.03 17.32
C LEU A 94 -4.17 -7.09 16.83
N TYR A 95 -4.57 -7.86 15.81
CA TYR A 95 -3.69 -8.84 15.17
C TYR A 95 -2.45 -8.18 14.56
N SER A 96 -2.64 -7.07 13.85
CA SER A 96 -1.56 -6.35 13.17
C SER A 96 -0.57 -5.77 14.17
N GLU A 97 -1.05 -5.21 15.28
CA GLU A 97 -0.18 -4.74 16.35
C GLU A 97 0.66 -5.88 16.93
N GLU A 98 0.08 -7.05 17.15
CA GLU A 98 0.81 -8.20 17.69
C GLU A 98 1.85 -8.76 16.70
N LYS A 99 1.48 -8.92 15.42
CA LYS A 99 2.28 -9.68 14.43
C LYS A 99 3.11 -8.83 13.48
N LEU A 100 2.71 -7.57 13.26
CA LEU A 100 3.32 -6.67 12.29
C LEU A 100 4.08 -5.50 12.94
N SER A 101 4.17 -5.47 14.28
CA SER A 101 5.07 -4.59 15.01
C SER A 101 6.54 -4.84 14.65
N LYS A 102 7.34 -3.77 14.72
CA LYS A 102 8.80 -3.85 14.60
C LYS A 102 9.46 -3.12 15.75
N GLU A 103 10.29 -3.83 16.50
CA GLU A 103 11.07 -3.25 17.61
C GLU A 103 10.19 -2.50 18.64
N GLY A 104 8.97 -3.02 18.89
CA GLY A 104 8.01 -2.42 19.82
C GLY A 104 7.32 -1.15 19.30
N LYS A 105 7.47 -0.83 18.01
CA LYS A 105 6.76 0.25 17.34
C LYS A 105 5.77 -0.31 16.33
N PHE A 106 4.62 0.35 16.23
CA PHE A 106 3.55 0.00 15.33
C PHE A 106 2.79 1.24 14.89
N GLU A 107 2.55 1.34 13.59
CA GLU A 107 1.73 2.35 12.95
C GLU A 107 0.69 1.64 12.07
N ILE A 108 -0.53 2.20 12.03
CA ILE A 108 -1.60 1.74 11.14
C ILE A 108 -1.94 2.87 10.17
N VAL A 109 -1.95 2.57 8.88
CA VAL A 109 -2.41 3.52 7.87
C VAL A 109 -3.94 3.40 7.77
N ILE A 110 -4.63 4.53 7.94
CA ILE A 110 -6.08 4.62 7.87
C ILE A 110 -6.45 5.76 6.92
N GLN A 111 -7.38 5.52 6.00
CA GLN A 111 -7.84 6.58 5.10
C GLN A 111 -8.57 7.70 5.86
N ASP A 112 -8.38 8.94 5.41
CA ASP A 112 -9.05 10.13 5.96
C ASP A 112 -10.59 10.00 5.98
N LYS A 113 -11.17 9.29 5.00
CA LYS A 113 -12.62 9.08 4.89
C LYS A 113 -13.15 7.94 5.78
N ASP A 114 -12.29 7.10 6.33
CA ASP A 114 -12.67 5.92 7.11
C ASP A 114 -12.84 6.25 8.60
N LYS A 115 -13.90 7.01 8.91
CA LYS A 115 -14.17 7.49 10.27
C LYS A 115 -14.39 6.38 11.28
N GLU A 116 -15.06 5.30 10.87
CA GLU A 116 -15.29 4.14 11.74
C GLU A 116 -13.96 3.51 12.17
N PHE A 117 -13.02 3.35 11.24
CA PHE A 117 -11.72 2.77 11.59
C PHE A 117 -10.87 3.71 12.46
N GLN A 118 -10.94 5.02 12.22
CA GLN A 118 -10.30 6.03 13.07
C GLN A 118 -10.86 5.99 14.51
N GLU A 119 -12.17 5.83 14.68
CA GLU A 119 -12.80 5.68 16.00
C GLU A 119 -12.35 4.39 16.71
N ILE A 120 -12.27 3.27 15.99
CA ILE A 120 -11.75 2.00 16.52
C ILE A 120 -10.31 2.19 17.02
N ALA A 121 -9.44 2.82 16.21
CA ALA A 121 -8.05 3.07 16.58
C ALA A 121 -7.95 3.97 17.82
N ALA A 122 -8.74 5.05 17.88
CA ALA A 122 -8.78 5.96 19.03
C ALA A 122 -9.24 5.25 20.32
N ILE A 123 -10.25 4.38 20.25
CA ILE A 123 -10.72 3.58 21.39
C ILE A 123 -9.62 2.63 21.90
N LEU A 124 -8.79 2.11 20.99
CA LEU A 124 -7.64 1.26 21.32
C LEU A 124 -6.41 2.05 21.79
N GLY A 125 -6.49 3.38 21.88
CA GLY A 125 -5.42 4.23 22.42
C GLY A 125 -4.42 4.74 21.38
N TYR A 126 -4.69 4.57 20.08
CA TYR A 126 -3.87 5.13 19.03
C TYR A 126 -4.01 6.65 18.97
N VAL A 127 -2.93 7.31 18.59
CA VAL A 127 -2.88 8.77 18.38
C VAL A 127 -2.48 9.02 16.94
N ALA A 128 -3.21 9.92 16.27
CA ALA A 128 -2.90 10.31 14.90
C ALA A 128 -1.50 10.96 14.84
N SER A 129 -0.67 10.52 13.88
CA SER A 129 0.64 11.09 13.62
C SER A 129 0.55 12.15 12.51
N GLU A 130 1.67 12.87 12.29
CA GLU A 130 1.80 13.78 11.15
C GLU A 130 2.19 13.06 9.84
N ASN A 131 2.52 11.77 9.91
CA ASN A 131 2.91 10.97 8.74
C ASN A 131 1.69 10.75 7.85
N ARG A 132 1.81 11.06 6.55
CA ARG A 132 0.73 10.89 5.56
C ARG A 132 1.28 10.41 4.24
N GLU A 133 0.54 9.55 3.58
CA GLU A 133 0.71 9.23 2.16
C GLU A 133 -0.29 10.09 1.37
N LEU A 134 0.22 11.08 0.64
CA LEU A 134 -0.60 12.03 -0.10
C LEU A 134 -0.68 11.64 -1.57
N ASP A 135 -1.88 11.33 -2.05
CA ASP A 135 -2.13 11.12 -3.47
C ASP A 135 -2.59 12.43 -4.13
N SER A 136 -1.95 12.78 -5.25
CA SER A 136 -2.35 13.88 -6.11
C SER A 136 -2.97 13.34 -7.40
N ILE A 137 -4.17 13.82 -7.73
CA ILE A 137 -4.90 13.40 -8.93
C ILE A 137 -4.88 14.54 -9.95
N PHE A 138 -4.38 14.25 -11.15
CA PHE A 138 -4.38 15.18 -12.28
C PHE A 138 -5.42 14.76 -13.31
N TYR A 139 -6.48 15.56 -13.47
CA TYR A 139 -7.57 15.29 -14.40
C TYR A 139 -7.23 15.86 -15.79
N ILE A 140 -6.68 15.04 -16.68
CA ILE A 140 -6.23 15.45 -18.03
C ILE A 140 -7.35 16.11 -18.84
N GLU A 141 -8.61 15.67 -18.68
CA GLU A 141 -9.73 16.25 -19.42
C GLU A 141 -10.16 17.64 -18.92
N GLN A 142 -9.74 18.02 -17.71
CA GLN A 142 -10.15 19.26 -17.04
C GLN A 142 -9.00 20.27 -16.92
N THR A 143 -7.77 19.86 -17.24
CA THR A 143 -6.57 20.68 -17.09
C THR A 143 -5.83 20.76 -18.43
N SER A 144 -5.51 21.97 -18.87
CA SER A 144 -4.68 22.15 -20.07
C SER A 144 -3.30 21.53 -19.85
N THR A 145 -2.81 20.82 -20.87
CA THR A 145 -1.45 20.30 -20.95
C THR A 145 -0.51 21.23 -21.72
N ASP A 146 -0.97 22.43 -22.08
CA ASP A 146 -0.15 23.43 -22.77
C ASP A 146 0.96 23.94 -21.84
N TYR A 147 2.17 24.09 -22.38
CA TYR A 147 3.32 24.59 -21.64
C TYR A 147 4.08 25.63 -22.45
N GLN A 148 4.78 26.53 -21.76
CA GLN A 148 5.75 27.46 -22.34
C GLN A 148 7.12 27.16 -21.76
N LEU A 149 8.10 26.89 -22.63
CA LEU A 149 9.47 26.66 -22.21
C LEU A 149 10.19 28.01 -22.07
N PRO A 150 10.91 28.25 -20.96
CA PRO A 150 11.81 29.39 -20.86
C PRO A 150 12.89 29.33 -21.94
N GLU A 151 13.41 30.50 -22.33
CA GLU A 151 14.49 30.59 -23.30
C GLU A 151 15.71 29.76 -22.87
N GLY A 152 16.31 29.02 -23.82
CA GLY A 152 17.44 28.14 -23.55
C GLY A 152 17.07 26.73 -23.07
N PHE A 153 15.80 26.43 -22.83
CA PHE A 153 15.32 25.09 -22.49
C PHE A 153 14.71 24.38 -23.69
N ARG A 154 14.84 23.05 -23.73
CA ARG A 154 14.21 22.19 -24.72
C ARG A 154 13.69 20.93 -24.05
N ILE A 155 12.63 20.36 -24.61
CA ILE A 155 12.17 19.02 -24.25
C ILE A 155 12.96 18.00 -25.07
N THR A 156 13.27 16.88 -24.44
CA THR A 156 13.88 15.72 -25.07
C THR A 156 13.26 14.46 -24.49
N THR A 157 13.37 13.35 -25.21
CA THR A 157 13.04 12.02 -24.68
C THR A 157 14.32 11.25 -24.34
N MET A 158 14.18 10.13 -23.63
CA MET A 158 15.28 9.16 -23.43
C MET A 158 15.73 8.52 -24.75
N GLN A 159 14.87 8.52 -25.78
CA GLN A 159 15.24 8.05 -27.12
C GLN A 159 16.14 9.05 -27.84
N ASP A 160 15.85 10.34 -27.71
CA ASP A 160 16.57 11.39 -28.44
C ASP A 160 17.90 11.77 -27.77
N THR A 161 17.94 11.78 -26.44
CA THR A 161 19.15 12.14 -25.66
C THR A 161 19.41 11.11 -24.57
N PHE A 162 19.88 9.92 -24.95
CA PHE A 162 20.22 8.86 -24.01
C PHE A 162 21.58 9.10 -23.31
N ASP A 163 21.55 9.60 -22.08
CA ASP A 163 22.72 9.70 -21.21
C ASP A 163 22.38 9.31 -19.76
N LEU A 164 22.71 8.07 -19.39
CA LEU A 164 22.45 7.52 -18.04
C LEU A 164 23.22 8.26 -16.93
N LYS A 165 24.41 8.81 -17.22
CA LYS A 165 25.19 9.55 -16.23
C LYS A 165 24.54 10.90 -15.94
N GLN A 166 24.11 11.60 -16.98
CA GLN A 166 23.38 12.85 -16.83
C GLN A 166 22.04 12.63 -16.14
N TYR A 167 21.29 11.59 -16.54
CA TYR A 167 20.04 11.21 -15.88
C TYR A 167 20.23 10.94 -14.39
N GLY A 168 21.20 10.08 -14.02
CA GLY A 168 21.49 9.77 -12.62
C GLY A 168 21.93 10.99 -11.82
N ARG A 169 22.72 11.89 -12.42
CA ARG A 169 23.13 13.17 -11.79
C ARG A 169 21.93 14.08 -11.50
N VAL A 170 20.96 14.14 -12.41
CA VAL A 170 19.76 14.99 -12.27
C VAL A 170 18.80 14.38 -11.25
N TYR A 171 18.55 13.07 -11.33
CA TYR A 171 17.73 12.32 -10.38
C TYR A 171 18.25 12.47 -8.94
N GLY A 172 19.56 12.29 -8.72
CA GLY A 172 20.17 12.44 -7.39
C GLY A 172 20.15 13.85 -6.82
N LYS A 173 19.82 14.87 -7.62
CA LYS A 173 19.65 16.26 -7.17
C LYS A 173 18.18 16.64 -6.90
N GLY A 174 17.25 15.70 -7.06
CA GLY A 174 15.81 15.98 -6.91
C GLY A 174 15.22 16.84 -8.03
N LEU A 175 15.95 17.02 -9.15
CA LEU A 175 15.50 17.81 -10.29
C LEU A 175 14.68 16.94 -11.24
N ILE A 176 13.51 16.46 -10.80
CA ILE A 176 12.48 16.00 -11.72
C ILE A 176 11.60 17.22 -11.97
N MET A 177 11.73 17.84 -13.15
CA MET A 177 10.82 18.92 -13.54
C MET A 177 9.42 18.31 -13.67
N SER A 178 8.52 18.76 -12.80
CA SER A 178 7.07 18.61 -12.95
C SER A 178 6.55 19.65 -13.94
#